data_AF-A0A9W8N2S0-F1
#
_entry.id   AF-A0A9W8N2S0-F1
#
_cell.length_a   1.000
_cell.length_b   1.000
_cell.length_c   1.000
_cell.angle_alpha   90.00
_cell.angle_beta   90.00
_cell.angle_gamma   90.00
#
_symmetry.space_group_name_H-M   'P 1'
#
loop_
_entity.id
_entity.type
_entity.pdbx_description
1 polymer ?
#
loop_
_entity_poly.entity_id
_entity_poly.type
_entity_poly.pdbx_seq_one_letter_code
_entity_poly.pdbx_strand_id
1 'polypeptide(L)'
;MASLPYATTVGAKVGILAASVEQPSTNLFTNYNGVGDARVGYVIPPDCDTVQTWEVARSTSAAPMFFPPKYVPELGRSFQDGGVLRNNPTIVGLSEFSALTRDTRPDLIINLGTGSEPKPERQARFWHDSWPVRLVRAYMSLMQGRSTWNDAACLVKRESRHIGHYRLDIALESEVCLDDVSAMPLLRSVVLEDTTLKETIEEIAERLFAVLFYFELTSLPTPVDSRYRIEGRILCTRKAGDPAVLQISQRLRSSTLLINNKATEFQLEYDLYGNIIVPLVFLADQSFSLEVRQADSGSSFPLSGSPYNTSTLVSRGGLAAFFGTRSQKRKADNDPYERPSQRRRLS
;
A
#
# COMPACT_ATOMS: atom_id res chain seq x y z
N MET A 1 -3.78 31.85 5.96
CA MET A 1 -4.06 30.69 5.09
C MET A 1 -3.69 29.45 5.89
N ALA A 2 -4.62 28.51 6.10
CA ALA A 2 -4.28 27.25 6.75
C ALA A 2 -3.26 26.51 5.87
N SER A 3 -2.16 26.03 6.46
CA SER A 3 -1.18 25.20 5.76
C SER A 3 -1.84 23.91 5.28
N LEU A 4 -1.46 23.46 4.09
CA LEU A 4 -1.91 22.18 3.56
C LEU A 4 -1.47 21.04 4.51
N PRO A 5 -2.32 20.04 4.80
CA PRO A 5 -1.92 18.90 5.64
C PRO A 5 -0.67 18.22 5.09
N TYR A 6 0.25 17.81 5.97
CA TYR A 6 1.54 17.21 5.57
C TYR A 6 1.37 15.96 4.69
N ALA A 7 0.36 15.12 4.96
CA ALA A 7 0.05 13.97 4.12
C ALA A 7 -0.21 14.39 2.66
N THR A 8 -0.93 15.48 2.45
CA THR A 8 -1.21 16.02 1.12
C THR A 8 0.05 16.60 0.48
N THR A 9 0.92 17.28 1.26
CA THR A 9 2.16 17.86 0.72
C THR A 9 3.14 16.79 0.22
N VAL A 10 3.18 15.63 0.87
CA VAL A 10 4.04 14.50 0.43
C VAL A 10 3.32 13.54 -0.51
N GLY A 11 2.07 13.84 -0.91
CA GLY A 11 1.26 12.99 -1.79
C GLY A 11 0.76 11.69 -1.16
N ALA A 12 0.87 11.54 0.16
CA ALA A 12 0.41 10.35 0.87
C ALA A 12 -1.12 10.24 0.83
N LYS A 13 -1.60 9.03 0.54
CA LYS A 13 -3.01 8.67 0.54
C LYS A 13 -3.32 7.97 1.86
N VAL A 14 -4.24 8.53 2.62
CA VAL A 14 -4.61 8.07 3.96
C VAL A 14 -6.06 7.63 3.93
N GLY A 15 -6.33 6.46 4.53
CA GLY A 15 -7.66 5.91 4.69
C GLY A 15 -7.86 5.41 6.13
N ILE A 16 -8.97 5.76 6.75
CA ILE A 16 -9.34 5.34 8.11
C ILE A 16 -10.70 4.63 8.06
N LEU A 17 -10.77 3.43 8.63
CA LEU A 17 -11.98 2.62 8.62
C LEU A 17 -12.89 2.93 9.81
N ALA A 18 -14.19 3.00 9.58
CA ALA A 18 -15.20 2.98 10.64
C ALA A 18 -16.43 2.18 10.18
N ALA A 19 -17.19 1.65 11.13
CA ALA A 19 -18.45 0.97 10.84
C ALA A 19 -19.63 1.90 11.16
N SER A 20 -20.61 2.02 10.25
CA SER A 20 -21.87 2.71 10.59
C SER A 20 -22.72 1.82 11.50
N VAL A 21 -23.39 2.44 12.46
CA VAL A 21 -24.19 1.72 13.47
C VAL A 21 -25.58 1.39 12.95
N GLU A 22 -26.23 2.33 12.27
CA GLU A 22 -27.62 2.23 11.82
C GLU A 22 -27.79 1.13 10.78
N GLN A 23 -26.84 1.06 9.84
CA GLN A 23 -26.71 -0.01 8.86
C GLN A 23 -25.25 -0.48 8.89
N PRO A 24 -24.96 -1.69 9.41
CA PRO A 24 -23.60 -2.20 9.51
C PRO A 24 -22.91 -2.26 8.15
N SER A 25 -22.13 -1.22 7.86
CA SER A 25 -21.39 -1.06 6.61
C SER A 25 -20.00 -0.53 6.90
N THR A 26 -18.99 -1.06 6.21
CA THR A 26 -17.62 -0.54 6.27
C THR A 26 -17.56 0.79 5.55
N ASN A 27 -17.13 1.84 6.25
CA ASN A 27 -16.90 3.17 5.70
C ASN A 27 -15.40 3.49 5.75
N LEU A 28 -14.85 4.05 4.67
CA LEU A 28 -13.46 4.47 4.57
C LEU A 28 -13.39 5.99 4.42
N PHE A 29 -12.95 6.67 5.48
CA PHE A 29 -12.67 8.10 5.44
C PHE A 29 -11.31 8.33 4.80
N THR A 30 -11.23 9.19 3.79
CA THR A 30 -10.01 9.36 2.97
C THR A 30 -9.60 10.81 2.81
N ASN A 31 -8.32 11.09 2.63
CA ASN A 31 -7.81 12.43 2.31
C ASN A 31 -7.78 12.73 0.79
N TYR A 32 -8.33 11.83 -0.02
CA TYR A 32 -8.40 11.94 -1.49
C TYR A 32 -9.82 11.79 -2.02
N ASN A 33 -10.83 11.84 -1.14
CA ASN A 33 -12.26 11.87 -1.46
C ASN A 33 -12.70 10.83 -2.49
N GLY A 34 -12.16 9.60 -2.39
CA GLY A 34 -12.52 8.50 -3.28
C GLY A 34 -12.19 8.71 -4.77
N VAL A 35 -11.25 9.62 -5.10
CA VAL A 35 -10.72 9.73 -6.47
C VAL A 35 -10.16 8.37 -6.92
N GLY A 36 -10.50 7.93 -8.14
CA GLY A 36 -10.04 6.65 -8.70
C GLY A 36 -11.18 5.85 -9.34
N ASP A 37 -10.89 4.61 -9.70
CA ASP A 37 -11.88 3.68 -10.27
C ASP A 37 -12.89 3.19 -9.20
N ALA A 38 -13.99 2.56 -9.60
CA ALA A 38 -15.05 2.14 -8.68
C ALA A 38 -14.56 1.08 -7.67
N ARG A 39 -15.09 1.12 -6.44
CA ARG A 39 -14.77 0.17 -5.36
C ARG A 39 -15.98 -0.65 -4.96
N VAL A 40 -15.72 -1.83 -4.37
CA VAL A 40 -16.74 -2.77 -3.92
C VAL A 40 -16.42 -3.22 -2.49
N GLY A 41 -17.46 -3.36 -1.65
CA GLY A 41 -17.34 -3.95 -0.31
C GLY A 41 -17.10 -2.96 0.84
N TYR A 42 -16.97 -1.65 0.54
CA TYR A 42 -16.99 -0.55 1.51
C TYR A 42 -17.47 0.73 0.83
N VAL A 43 -17.87 1.70 1.64
CA VAL A 43 -18.37 3.01 1.20
C VAL A 43 -17.34 4.07 1.54
N ILE A 44 -17.07 5.00 0.62
CA ILE A 44 -16.35 6.23 0.95
C ILE A 44 -17.44 7.27 1.21
N PRO A 45 -17.59 7.78 2.45
CA PRO A 45 -18.59 8.80 2.73
C PRO A 45 -18.45 10.01 1.79
N PRO A 46 -19.56 10.58 1.27
CA PRO A 46 -19.48 11.88 0.59
C PRO A 46 -18.98 12.95 1.57
N ASP A 47 -18.39 14.01 1.04
CA ASP A 47 -17.99 15.19 1.81
C ASP A 47 -17.07 14.87 3.01
N CYS A 48 -16.19 13.87 2.87
CA CYS A 48 -15.20 13.49 3.89
C CYS A 48 -14.31 14.67 4.34
N ASP A 49 -14.13 15.67 3.50
CA ASP A 49 -13.37 16.90 3.77
C ASP A 49 -14.06 17.83 4.78
N THR A 50 -15.36 17.65 5.02
CA THR A 50 -16.13 18.40 6.02
C THR A 50 -16.00 17.80 7.42
N VAL A 51 -15.63 16.52 7.53
CA VAL A 51 -15.53 15.80 8.81
C VAL A 51 -14.18 16.07 9.47
N GLN A 52 -14.19 16.40 10.76
CA GLN A 52 -12.95 16.72 11.46
C GLN A 52 -12.14 15.44 11.73
N THR A 53 -10.81 15.52 11.60
CA THR A 53 -9.92 14.35 11.76
C THR A 53 -10.07 13.66 13.11
N TRP A 54 -10.32 14.40 14.19
CA TRP A 54 -10.53 13.83 15.51
C TRP A 54 -11.85 13.05 15.62
N GLU A 55 -12.88 13.40 14.84
CA GLU A 55 -14.15 12.68 14.81
C GLU A 55 -14.00 11.34 14.09
N VAL A 56 -13.24 11.34 13.00
CA VAL A 56 -12.84 10.12 12.29
C VAL A 56 -12.01 9.22 13.22
N ALA A 57 -11.01 9.79 13.90
CA ALA A 57 -10.18 9.07 14.87
C ALA A 57 -11.01 8.47 16.02
N ARG A 58 -11.93 9.25 16.60
CA ARG A 58 -12.84 8.74 17.64
C ARG A 58 -13.74 7.64 17.11
N SER A 59 -14.24 7.78 15.88
CA SER A 59 -15.12 6.78 15.24
C SER A 59 -14.40 5.45 15.04
N THR A 60 -13.19 5.44 14.48
CA THR A 60 -12.42 4.21 14.26
C THR A 60 -11.99 3.51 15.55
N SER A 61 -11.89 4.23 16.67
CA SER A 61 -11.48 3.66 17.97
C SER A 61 -12.64 3.43 18.92
N ALA A 62 -13.89 3.69 18.51
CA ALA A 62 -15.07 3.51 19.34
C ALA A 62 -15.47 2.02 19.38
N ALA A 63 -14.64 1.20 20.02
CA ALA A 63 -14.84 -0.23 20.14
C ALA A 63 -16.09 -0.54 20.98
N PRO A 64 -17.00 -1.41 20.50
CA PRO A 64 -18.13 -1.88 21.31
C PRO A 64 -17.64 -2.41 22.65
N MET A 65 -18.45 -2.21 23.70
CA MET A 65 -18.15 -2.51 25.11
C MET A 65 -17.18 -1.54 25.81
N PHE A 66 -16.33 -0.82 25.07
CA PHE A 66 -15.40 0.16 25.65
C PHE A 66 -15.90 1.59 25.51
N PHE A 67 -16.41 1.96 24.34
CA PHE A 67 -16.79 3.34 24.03
C PHE A 67 -18.15 3.43 23.33
N PRO A 68 -18.93 4.49 23.59
CA PRO A 68 -20.14 4.75 22.82
C PRO A 68 -19.80 5.16 21.38
N PRO A 69 -20.65 4.81 20.39
CA PRO A 69 -20.49 5.29 19.02
C PRO A 69 -20.43 6.83 18.93
N LYS A 70 -19.76 7.32 17.89
CA LYS A 70 -19.62 8.75 17.59
C LYS A 70 -20.60 9.15 16.50
N TYR A 71 -21.55 10.03 16.85
CA TYR A 71 -22.38 10.73 15.87
C TYR A 71 -21.56 11.80 15.13
N VAL A 72 -21.59 11.76 13.80
CA VAL A 72 -20.95 12.72 12.90
C VAL A 72 -22.05 13.54 12.21
N PRO A 73 -22.30 14.80 12.65
CA PRO A 73 -23.41 15.61 12.16
C PRO A 73 -23.42 15.81 10.64
N GLU A 74 -22.25 16.01 10.05
CA GLU A 74 -22.05 16.27 8.61
C GLU A 74 -22.55 15.10 7.75
N LEU A 75 -22.48 13.88 8.30
CA LEU A 75 -22.92 12.65 7.64
C LEU A 75 -24.28 12.16 8.14
N GLY A 76 -24.87 12.83 9.14
CA GLY A 76 -26.17 12.51 9.72
C GLY A 76 -26.26 11.12 10.37
N ARG A 77 -25.14 10.50 10.76
CA ARG A 77 -25.11 9.10 11.23
C ARG A 77 -24.01 8.84 12.26
N SER A 78 -24.13 7.70 12.93
CA SER A 78 -23.23 7.25 13.99
C SER A 78 -22.24 6.22 13.48
N PHE A 79 -21.01 6.34 13.94
CA PHE A 79 -19.91 5.44 13.60
C PHE A 79 -19.30 4.82 14.84
N GLN A 80 -18.83 3.60 14.70
CA GLN A 80 -18.09 2.83 15.70
C GLN A 80 -16.84 2.22 15.05
N ASP A 81 -16.07 1.51 15.87
CA ASP A 81 -14.81 0.90 15.45
C ASP A 81 -14.96 0.08 14.15
N GLY A 82 -14.07 0.35 13.19
CA GLY A 82 -14.04 -0.34 11.89
C GLY A 82 -13.68 -1.83 12.04
N GLY A 83 -12.99 -2.19 13.12
CA GLY A 83 -12.61 -3.55 13.45
C GLY A 83 -13.78 -4.52 13.54
N VAL A 84 -14.95 -4.02 13.96
CA VAL A 84 -16.20 -4.80 14.04
C VAL A 84 -16.52 -5.52 12.72
N LEU A 85 -16.13 -4.94 11.59
CA LEU A 85 -16.34 -5.51 10.26
C LEU A 85 -15.03 -5.88 9.56
N ARG A 86 -13.94 -5.15 9.84
CA ARG A 86 -12.67 -5.21 9.12
C ARG A 86 -11.51 -4.80 10.04
N ASN A 87 -11.06 -5.70 10.93
CA ASN A 87 -9.94 -5.37 11.83
C ASN A 87 -8.56 -5.34 11.17
N ASN A 88 -8.42 -5.92 9.97
CA ASN A 88 -7.22 -5.76 9.16
C ASN A 88 -7.55 -5.02 7.85
N PRO A 89 -7.03 -3.79 7.65
CA PRO A 89 -7.34 -3.00 6.47
C PRO A 89 -6.57 -3.42 5.21
N THR A 90 -5.71 -4.46 5.25
CA THR A 90 -4.83 -4.83 4.13
C THR A 90 -5.59 -5.00 2.81
N ILE A 91 -6.72 -5.72 2.81
CA ILE A 91 -7.53 -5.93 1.59
C ILE A 91 -8.12 -4.60 1.08
N VAL A 92 -8.57 -3.73 1.99
CA VAL A 92 -9.09 -2.40 1.62
C VAL A 92 -7.96 -1.54 1.04
N GLY A 93 -6.76 -1.59 1.63
CA GLY A 93 -5.58 -0.88 1.14
C GLY A 93 -5.17 -1.34 -0.26
N LEU A 94 -5.19 -2.64 -0.54
CA LEU A 94 -4.93 -3.17 -1.88
C LEU A 94 -5.99 -2.76 -2.90
N SER A 95 -7.27 -2.78 -2.50
CA SER A 95 -8.37 -2.27 -3.32
C SER A 95 -8.19 -0.79 -3.66
N GLU A 96 -7.82 0.05 -2.68
CA GLU A 96 -7.55 1.47 -2.93
C GLU A 96 -6.31 1.70 -3.77
N PHE A 97 -5.24 0.93 -3.57
CA PHE A 97 -4.05 1.00 -4.41
C PHE A 97 -4.40 0.74 -5.88
N SER A 98 -5.17 -0.32 -6.15
CA SER A 98 -5.66 -0.65 -7.50
C SER A 98 -6.55 0.45 -8.07
N ALA A 99 -7.51 0.95 -7.29
CA ALA A 99 -8.41 2.02 -7.73
C ALA A 99 -7.68 3.34 -8.06
N LEU A 100 -6.60 3.67 -7.33
CA LEU A 100 -5.84 4.90 -7.49
C LEU A 100 -4.79 4.82 -8.61
N THR A 101 -4.11 3.69 -8.73
CA THR A 101 -2.97 3.54 -9.65
C THR A 101 -3.31 2.81 -10.94
N ARG A 102 -4.44 2.08 -10.97
CA ARG A 102 -4.76 1.09 -11.99
C ARG A 102 -3.71 -0.01 -12.15
N ASP A 103 -2.88 -0.18 -11.14
CA ASP A 103 -1.93 -1.28 -11.02
C ASP A 103 -2.35 -2.13 -9.83
N THR A 104 -2.23 -3.45 -9.96
CA THR A 104 -2.54 -4.38 -8.88
C THR A 104 -1.31 -4.74 -8.06
N ARG A 105 -0.12 -4.26 -8.46
CA ARG A 105 1.17 -4.68 -7.90
C ARG A 105 1.87 -3.53 -7.18
N PRO A 106 1.63 -3.35 -5.87
CA PRO A 106 2.46 -2.47 -5.07
C PRO A 106 3.88 -3.02 -4.94
N ASP A 107 4.88 -2.15 -4.77
CA ASP A 107 6.27 -2.56 -4.57
C ASP A 107 6.48 -3.25 -3.21
N LEU A 108 5.73 -2.79 -2.20
CA LEU A 108 5.86 -3.19 -0.81
C LEU A 108 4.52 -3.06 -0.07
N ILE A 109 4.21 -4.06 0.75
CA ILE A 109 3.10 -4.09 1.69
C ILE A 109 3.67 -4.34 3.09
N ILE A 110 3.41 -3.42 4.01
CA ILE A 110 3.78 -3.57 5.42
C ILE A 110 2.49 -3.56 6.24
N ASN A 111 2.23 -4.66 6.95
CA ASN A 111 1.14 -4.78 7.89
C ASN A 111 1.69 -4.76 9.32
N LEU A 112 1.26 -3.80 10.13
CA LEU A 112 1.65 -3.69 11.53
C LEU A 112 0.56 -4.32 12.39
N GLY A 113 0.89 -5.40 13.08
CA GLY A 113 0.05 -6.04 14.07
C GLY A 113 0.25 -5.42 15.46
N THR A 114 -0.77 -5.54 16.30
CA THR A 114 -0.74 -5.07 17.69
C THR A 114 -0.34 -6.17 18.67
N GLY A 115 0.30 -7.23 18.18
CA GLY A 115 0.52 -8.45 18.93
C GLY A 115 -0.56 -9.48 18.64
N SER A 116 -0.20 -10.75 18.74
CA SER A 116 -1.12 -11.87 18.66
C SER A 116 -0.74 -12.92 19.68
N GLU A 117 -1.76 -13.52 20.26
CA GLU A 117 -1.57 -14.63 21.17
C GLU A 117 -1.32 -15.95 20.41
N PRO A 118 -0.56 -16.89 21.00
CA PRO A 118 -0.64 -18.28 20.61
C PRO A 118 -2.07 -18.76 20.81
N LYS A 119 -2.62 -19.50 19.84
CA LYS A 119 -3.98 -20.05 19.97
C LYS A 119 -4.06 -20.85 21.27
N PRO A 120 -4.96 -20.52 22.20
CA PRO A 120 -5.09 -21.30 23.42
C PRO A 120 -5.43 -22.74 23.04
N GLU A 121 -4.70 -23.70 23.61
CA GLU A 121 -5.12 -25.09 23.56
C GLU A 121 -6.54 -25.18 24.13
N ARG A 122 -7.41 -25.85 23.37
CA ARG A 122 -8.86 -25.81 23.49
C ARG A 122 -9.31 -26.49 24.79
N GLN A 123 -9.22 -25.82 25.93
CA GLN A 123 -9.82 -26.29 27.18
C GLN A 123 -11.27 -25.80 27.25
N ALA A 124 -12.21 -26.71 26.99
CA ALA A 124 -13.63 -26.48 27.18
C ALA A 124 -13.91 -26.23 28.68
N ARG A 125 -14.15 -24.98 29.08
CA ARG A 125 -14.69 -24.65 30.40
C ARG A 125 -16.21 -24.77 30.36
N PHE A 126 -16.71 -25.90 30.87
CA PHE A 126 -18.11 -26.36 30.80
C PHE A 126 -19.17 -25.51 31.53
N TRP A 127 -18.83 -24.37 32.15
CA TRP A 127 -19.75 -23.66 33.05
C TRP A 127 -20.05 -22.19 32.69
N HIS A 128 -19.50 -21.63 31.60
CA HIS A 128 -19.73 -20.22 31.22
C HIS A 128 -20.02 -19.97 29.72
N ASP A 129 -20.56 -20.95 28.99
CA ASP A 129 -20.95 -20.78 27.59
C ASP A 129 -22.39 -20.24 27.45
N SER A 130 -22.69 -19.10 28.05
CA SER A 130 -23.94 -18.39 27.76
C SER A 130 -23.91 -17.82 26.34
N TRP A 131 -25.07 -17.69 25.68
CA TRP A 131 -25.14 -17.16 24.31
C TRP A 131 -24.50 -15.77 24.10
N PRO A 132 -24.53 -14.82 25.06
CA PRO A 132 -23.85 -13.53 24.91
C PRO A 132 -22.33 -13.69 24.97
N VAL A 133 -21.83 -14.57 25.84
CA VAL A 133 -20.40 -14.88 25.95
C VAL A 133 -19.89 -15.52 24.66
N ARG A 134 -20.68 -16.40 24.04
CA ARG A 134 -20.35 -16.98 22.73
C ARG A 134 -20.34 -15.94 21.61
N LEU A 135 -21.27 -14.98 21.62
CA LEU A 135 -21.28 -13.87 20.66
C LEU A 135 -20.09 -12.93 20.85
N VAL A 136 -19.77 -12.56 22.09
CA VAL A 136 -18.59 -11.75 22.39
C VAL A 136 -17.32 -12.51 21.98
N ARG A 137 -17.20 -13.80 22.28
CA ARG A 137 -16.05 -14.62 21.87
C ARG A 137 -15.96 -14.74 20.34
N ALA A 138 -17.09 -14.92 19.65
CA ALA A 138 -17.14 -14.93 18.19
C ALA A 138 -16.71 -13.57 17.61
N TYR A 139 -17.20 -12.47 18.18
CA TYR A 139 -16.79 -11.12 17.84
C TYR A 139 -15.28 -10.93 18.03
N MET A 140 -14.71 -11.25 19.19
CA MET A 140 -13.27 -11.16 19.45
C MET A 140 -12.46 -12.05 18.50
N SER A 141 -13.00 -13.22 18.09
CA SER A 141 -12.35 -14.06 17.08
C SER A 141 -12.36 -13.44 15.68
N LEU A 142 -13.41 -12.69 15.31
CA LEU A 142 -13.48 -11.92 14.06
C LEU A 142 -12.53 -10.72 14.06
N MET A 143 -12.19 -10.19 15.24
CA MET A 143 -11.18 -9.16 15.41
C MET A 143 -9.74 -9.68 15.21
N GLN A 144 -9.50 -10.97 14.97
CA GLN A 144 -8.14 -11.47 14.76
C GLN A 144 -7.63 -11.09 13.35
N GLY A 145 -6.93 -9.97 13.24
CA GLY A 145 -6.41 -9.47 11.97
C GLY A 145 -5.37 -10.36 11.28
N ARG A 146 -4.84 -11.38 11.98
CA ARG A 146 -3.84 -12.32 11.44
C ARG A 146 -4.41 -13.25 10.37
N SER A 147 -5.68 -13.68 10.48
CA SER A 147 -6.32 -14.54 9.47
C SER A 147 -6.47 -13.80 8.13
N THR A 148 -7.00 -12.58 8.16
CA THR A 148 -7.14 -11.72 6.98
C THR A 148 -5.79 -11.42 6.33
N TRP A 149 -4.73 -11.25 7.12
CA TRP A 149 -3.38 -11.13 6.59
C TRP A 149 -2.94 -12.40 5.86
N ASN A 150 -3.14 -13.58 6.44
CA ASN A 150 -2.75 -14.83 5.83
C ASN A 150 -3.44 -15.04 4.48
N ASP A 151 -4.74 -14.71 4.40
CA ASP A 151 -5.51 -14.77 3.15
C ASP A 151 -4.96 -13.78 2.10
N ALA A 152 -4.73 -12.52 2.51
CA ALA A 152 -4.16 -11.49 1.64
C ALA A 152 -2.75 -11.87 1.13
N ALA A 153 -1.88 -12.32 2.03
CA ALA A 153 -0.52 -12.73 1.71
C ALA A 153 -0.51 -13.95 0.78
N CYS A 154 -1.44 -14.90 0.95
CA CYS A 154 -1.59 -16.04 0.05
C CYS A 154 -1.94 -15.58 -1.38
N LEU A 155 -2.87 -14.63 -1.52
CA LEU A 155 -3.25 -14.08 -2.82
C LEU A 155 -2.08 -13.33 -3.48
N VAL A 156 -1.42 -12.45 -2.73
CA VAL A 156 -0.28 -11.66 -3.24
C VAL A 156 0.88 -12.57 -3.64
N LYS A 157 1.22 -13.59 -2.83
CA LYS A 157 2.28 -14.57 -3.17
C LYS A 157 2.00 -15.33 -4.46
N ARG A 158 0.72 -15.66 -4.72
CA ARG A 158 0.32 -16.37 -5.95
C ARG A 158 0.44 -15.49 -7.18
N GLU A 159 0.09 -14.21 -7.06
CA GLU A 159 0.10 -13.29 -8.20
C GLU A 159 1.46 -12.65 -8.48
N SER A 160 2.32 -12.49 -7.47
CA SER A 160 3.60 -11.80 -7.64
C SER A 160 4.64 -12.19 -6.59
N ARG A 161 5.57 -13.08 -6.97
CA ARG A 161 6.71 -13.51 -6.13
C ARG A 161 7.67 -12.37 -5.77
N HIS A 162 7.64 -11.26 -6.50
CA HIS A 162 8.55 -10.13 -6.32
C HIS A 162 8.04 -9.05 -5.36
N ILE A 163 6.76 -9.09 -4.93
CA ILE A 163 6.20 -8.08 -4.02
C ILE A 163 6.64 -8.34 -2.59
N GLY A 164 7.16 -7.31 -1.93
CA GLY A 164 7.54 -7.37 -0.53
C GLY A 164 6.29 -7.36 0.32
N HIS A 165 6.12 -8.36 1.17
CA HIS A 165 4.95 -8.46 2.04
C HIS A 165 5.44 -8.84 3.42
N TYR A 166 5.38 -7.88 4.34
CA TYR A 166 5.89 -8.04 5.68
C TYR A 166 4.74 -7.83 6.67
N ARG A 167 4.62 -8.73 7.63
CA ARG A 167 3.78 -8.53 8.81
C ARG A 167 4.69 -8.41 10.01
N LEU A 168 4.76 -7.21 10.56
CA LEU A 168 5.45 -6.91 11.81
C LEU A 168 4.44 -7.11 12.93
N ASP A 169 4.56 -8.22 13.65
CA ASP A 169 3.59 -8.65 14.65
C ASP A 169 4.32 -9.50 15.69
N ILE A 170 3.90 -9.41 16.94
CA ILE A 170 4.62 -9.98 18.09
C ILE A 170 3.81 -11.14 18.67
N ALA A 171 4.47 -12.21 19.07
CA ALA A 171 3.85 -13.28 19.84
C ALA A 171 3.83 -12.91 21.33
N LEU A 172 2.64 -12.70 21.89
CA LEU A 172 2.49 -12.42 23.33
C LEU A 172 2.39 -13.74 24.11
N GLU A 173 3.00 -13.81 25.29
CA GLU A 173 2.92 -15.01 26.14
C GLU A 173 1.54 -15.19 26.78
N SER A 174 0.81 -14.09 27.00
CA SER A 174 -0.52 -14.09 27.62
C SER A 174 -1.41 -12.98 27.05
N GLU A 175 -2.73 -13.14 27.23
CA GLU A 175 -3.74 -12.16 26.82
C GLU A 175 -3.61 -10.87 27.63
N VAL A 176 -3.41 -9.77 26.91
CA VAL A 176 -3.40 -8.41 27.48
C VAL A 176 -4.70 -7.73 27.09
N CYS A 177 -5.44 -7.23 28.09
CA CYS A 177 -6.70 -6.53 27.83
C CYS A 177 -6.45 -5.23 27.05
N LEU A 178 -7.37 -4.87 26.15
CA LEU A 178 -7.23 -3.71 25.28
C LEU A 178 -7.09 -2.38 26.05
N ASP A 179 -7.69 -2.30 27.24
CA ASP A 179 -7.70 -1.14 28.14
C ASP A 179 -6.65 -1.23 29.26
N ASP A 180 -5.78 -2.25 29.28
CA ASP A 180 -4.73 -2.40 30.29
C ASP A 180 -3.52 -1.48 30.03
N VAL A 181 -3.62 -0.26 30.53
CA VAL A 181 -2.54 0.74 30.46
C VAL A 181 -1.29 0.30 31.24
N SER A 182 -1.44 -0.58 32.26
CA SER A 182 -0.32 -1.01 33.09
C SER A 182 0.64 -1.95 32.36
N ALA A 183 0.16 -2.63 31.31
CA ALA A 183 0.96 -3.52 30.46
C ALA A 183 1.82 -2.79 29.42
N MET A 184 1.66 -1.46 29.22
CA MET A 184 2.42 -0.72 28.21
C MET A 184 3.95 -0.86 28.32
N PRO A 185 4.57 -0.83 29.52
CA PRO A 185 6.01 -1.04 29.65
C PRO A 185 6.45 -2.44 29.21
N LEU A 186 5.65 -3.46 29.54
CA LEU A 186 5.88 -4.85 29.12
C LEU A 186 5.78 -4.98 27.59
N LEU A 187 4.71 -4.48 26.98
CA LEU A 187 4.55 -4.54 25.53
C LEU A 187 5.72 -3.86 24.81
N ARG A 188 6.22 -2.73 25.35
CA ARG A 188 7.40 -2.05 24.81
C ARG A 188 8.66 -2.89 24.95
N SER A 189 8.90 -3.54 26.09
CA SER A 189 10.11 -4.36 26.27
C SER A 189 10.12 -5.55 25.31
N VAL A 190 8.97 -6.22 25.14
CA VAL A 190 8.84 -7.35 24.21
C VAL A 190 9.19 -6.93 22.77
N VAL A 191 8.71 -5.77 22.30
CA VAL A 191 9.05 -5.24 20.95
C VAL A 191 10.56 -5.01 20.81
N LEU A 192 11.20 -4.42 21.83
CA LEU A 192 12.60 -4.01 21.77
C LEU A 192 13.58 -5.19 21.90
N GLU A 193 13.15 -6.26 22.58
CA GLU A 193 13.96 -7.47 22.80
C GLU A 193 13.81 -8.50 21.67
N ASP A 194 12.81 -8.35 20.79
CA ASP A 194 12.58 -9.26 19.66
C ASP A 194 13.62 -9.06 18.55
N THR A 195 14.59 -9.98 18.49
CA THR A 195 15.65 -9.98 17.48
C THR A 195 15.12 -10.26 16.08
N THR A 196 14.08 -11.10 15.94
CA THR A 196 13.50 -11.45 14.64
C THR A 196 12.79 -10.26 14.01
N LEU A 197 12.09 -9.47 14.83
CA LEU A 197 11.46 -8.23 14.41
C LEU A 197 12.51 -7.21 13.97
N LYS A 198 13.62 -7.09 14.73
CA LYS A 198 14.72 -6.20 14.39
C LYS A 198 15.35 -6.52 13.04
N GLU A 199 15.69 -7.79 12.79
CA GLU A 199 16.21 -8.26 11.49
C GLU A 199 15.24 -7.94 10.35
N THR A 200 13.94 -8.18 10.57
CA THR A 200 12.90 -7.88 9.59
C THR A 200 12.79 -6.37 9.31
N ILE A 201 12.92 -5.52 10.32
CA ILE A 201 12.91 -4.06 10.17
C ILE A 201 14.12 -3.56 9.36
N GLU A 202 15.30 -4.13 9.60
CA GLU A 202 16.51 -3.83 8.83
C GLU A 202 16.31 -4.20 7.35
N GLU A 203 15.78 -5.40 7.07
CA GLU A 203 15.43 -5.82 5.70
C GLU A 203 14.41 -4.88 5.03
N ILE A 204 13.35 -4.50 5.75
CA ILE A 204 12.34 -3.55 5.27
C ILE A 204 12.98 -2.20 4.95
N ALA A 205 13.91 -1.72 5.77
CA ALA A 205 14.58 -0.44 5.56
C ALA A 205 15.45 -0.45 4.29
N GLU A 206 16.16 -1.56 4.03
CA GLU A 206 16.93 -1.75 2.80
C GLU A 206 16.03 -1.79 1.56
N ARG A 207 14.90 -2.50 1.67
CA ARG A 207 13.91 -2.56 0.61
C ARG A 207 13.22 -1.23 0.36
N LEU A 208 12.84 -0.50 1.41
CA LEU A 208 12.30 0.85 1.33
C LEU A 208 13.27 1.80 0.63
N PHE A 209 14.57 1.63 0.86
CA PHE A 209 15.58 2.41 0.16
C PHE A 209 15.61 2.08 -1.35
N ALA A 210 15.55 0.80 -1.74
CA ALA A 210 15.53 0.42 -3.15
C ALA A 210 14.31 0.97 -3.91
N VAL A 211 13.12 0.93 -3.31
CA VAL A 211 11.88 1.45 -3.94
C VAL A 211 11.82 2.98 -4.04
N LEU A 212 12.77 3.71 -3.43
CA LEU A 212 12.91 5.15 -3.71
C LEU A 212 13.32 5.41 -5.16
N PHE A 213 13.88 4.42 -5.84
CA PHE A 213 14.39 4.55 -7.19
C PHE A 213 13.50 3.80 -8.18
N TYR A 214 13.36 4.36 -9.39
CA TYR A 214 12.62 3.78 -10.50
C TYR A 214 13.35 4.06 -11.81
N PHE A 215 13.09 3.25 -12.83
CA PHE A 215 13.74 3.37 -14.13
C PHE A 215 12.81 3.94 -15.20
N GLU A 216 13.33 4.89 -15.97
CA GLU A 216 12.68 5.45 -17.15
C GLU A 216 13.56 5.26 -18.39
N LEU A 217 12.94 4.94 -19.52
CA LEU A 217 13.60 4.92 -20.82
C LEU A 217 13.87 6.35 -21.30
N THR A 218 15.08 6.59 -21.82
CA THR A 218 15.43 7.85 -22.49
C THR A 218 15.24 7.75 -24.00
N SER A 219 15.42 6.56 -24.57
CA SER A 219 15.18 6.28 -25.98
C SER A 219 14.45 4.94 -26.17
N LEU A 220 13.88 4.72 -27.36
CA LEU A 220 13.23 3.46 -27.68
C LEU A 220 14.27 2.32 -27.70
N PRO A 221 13.98 1.15 -27.10
CA PRO A 221 14.91 0.02 -27.11
C PRO A 221 15.25 -0.38 -28.55
N THR A 222 16.55 -0.48 -28.86
CA THR A 222 17.02 -0.82 -30.21
C THR A 222 17.42 -2.30 -30.26
N PRO A 223 16.95 -3.08 -31.26
CA PRO A 223 17.36 -4.48 -31.38
C PRO A 223 18.85 -4.55 -31.77
N VAL A 224 19.61 -5.35 -31.01
CA VAL A 224 21.01 -5.67 -31.28
C VAL A 224 21.14 -7.18 -31.17
N ASP A 225 21.32 -7.83 -32.32
CA ASP A 225 21.29 -9.29 -32.47
C ASP A 225 19.97 -9.90 -31.94
N SER A 226 20.04 -10.66 -30.84
CA SER A 226 18.91 -11.30 -30.15
C SER A 226 18.43 -10.56 -28.90
N ARG A 227 19.06 -9.42 -28.57
CA ARG A 227 18.79 -8.63 -27.37
C ARG A 227 18.39 -7.21 -27.74
N TYR A 228 18.02 -6.43 -26.73
CA TYR A 228 17.74 -5.00 -26.87
C TYR A 228 18.84 -4.20 -26.20
N ARG A 229 19.35 -3.19 -26.91
CA ARG A 229 20.09 -2.10 -26.30
C ARG A 229 19.09 -1.17 -25.63
N ILE A 230 19.17 -1.13 -24.31
CA ILE A 230 18.32 -0.33 -23.45
C ILE A 230 19.12 0.88 -23.00
N GLU A 231 18.55 2.06 -23.23
CA GLU A 231 19.09 3.34 -22.79
C GLU A 231 18.03 4.01 -21.92
N GLY A 232 18.45 4.39 -20.72
CA GLY A 232 17.55 5.00 -19.77
C GLY A 232 18.29 5.60 -18.59
N ARG A 233 17.52 5.93 -17.57
CA ARG A 233 18.03 6.51 -16.34
C ARG A 233 17.23 6.00 -15.16
N ILE A 234 17.93 5.79 -14.05
CA ILE A 234 17.30 5.62 -12.74
C ILE A 234 17.10 7.02 -12.14
N LEU A 235 15.90 7.24 -11.63
CA LEU A 235 15.48 8.47 -10.96
C LEU A 235 15.10 8.16 -9.51
N CYS A 236 15.22 9.17 -8.65
CA CYS A 236 14.71 9.10 -7.28
C CYS A 236 13.32 9.75 -7.19
N THR A 237 12.45 9.15 -6.38
CA THR A 237 11.12 9.71 -6.05
C THR A 237 11.25 10.97 -5.20
N ARG A 238 12.31 11.08 -4.39
CA ARG A 238 12.63 12.27 -3.58
C ARG A 238 13.29 13.35 -4.45
N LYS A 239 12.72 14.55 -4.41
CA LYS A 239 13.17 15.71 -5.19
C LYS A 239 14.22 16.51 -4.43
N ALA A 240 15.04 17.27 -5.14
CA ALA A 240 16.20 18.01 -4.60
C ALA A 240 15.94 18.86 -3.35
N GLY A 241 14.71 19.39 -3.18
CA GLY A 241 14.32 20.17 -2.01
C GLY A 241 14.05 19.34 -0.74
N ASP A 242 14.03 18.01 -0.82
CA ASP A 242 13.87 17.13 0.33
C ASP A 242 15.21 16.99 1.08
N PRO A 243 15.27 17.31 2.39
CA PRO A 243 16.49 17.20 3.19
C PRO A 243 17.15 15.81 3.14
N ALA A 244 16.39 14.76 2.85
CA ALA A 244 16.89 13.39 2.77
C ALA A 244 17.76 13.13 1.53
N VAL A 245 17.70 13.96 0.47
CA VAL A 245 18.41 13.71 -0.80
C VAL A 245 19.91 13.56 -0.63
N LEU A 246 20.53 14.34 0.26
CA LEU A 246 21.96 14.25 0.52
C LEU A 246 22.32 12.87 1.06
N GLN A 247 21.60 12.39 2.08
CA GLN A 247 21.82 11.08 2.69
C GLN A 247 21.51 9.95 1.71
N ILE A 248 20.44 10.08 0.92
CA ILE A 248 20.08 9.11 -0.12
C ILE A 248 21.20 8.99 -1.14
N SER A 249 21.77 10.12 -1.61
CA SER A 249 22.86 10.10 -2.58
C SER A 249 24.15 9.49 -2.04
N GLN A 250 24.47 9.73 -0.76
CA GLN A 250 25.63 9.12 -0.10
C GLN A 250 25.46 7.60 0.03
N ARG A 251 24.28 7.15 0.48
CA ARG A 251 23.97 5.72 0.59
C ARG A 251 23.92 5.03 -0.77
N LEU A 252 23.45 5.72 -1.81
CA LEU A 252 23.47 5.16 -3.16
C LEU A 252 24.90 4.98 -3.66
N ARG A 253 25.80 5.95 -3.45
CA ARG A 253 27.22 5.85 -3.84
C ARG A 253 27.94 4.65 -3.22
N SER A 254 27.58 4.27 -1.99
CA SER A 254 28.15 3.09 -1.33
C SER A 254 27.44 1.78 -1.71
N SER A 255 26.38 1.82 -2.50
CA SER A 255 25.61 0.64 -2.90
C SER A 255 26.11 0.05 -4.22
N THR A 256 25.84 -1.23 -4.44
CA THR A 256 26.06 -1.91 -5.72
C THR A 256 24.75 -1.94 -6.51
N LEU A 257 24.77 -1.47 -7.76
CA LEU A 257 23.66 -1.65 -8.70
C LEU A 257 23.81 -3.00 -9.42
N LEU A 258 22.71 -3.75 -9.51
CA LEU A 258 22.64 -5.06 -10.15
C LEU A 258 21.67 -5.02 -11.32
N ILE A 259 22.11 -5.47 -12.49
CA ILE A 259 21.28 -5.66 -13.69
C ILE A 259 21.23 -7.16 -13.95
N ASN A 260 20.05 -7.78 -13.86
CA ASN A 260 19.89 -9.24 -13.97
C ASN A 260 20.90 -10.01 -13.07
N ASN A 261 21.01 -9.61 -11.81
CA ASN A 261 21.96 -10.14 -10.81
C ASN A 261 23.45 -9.88 -11.08
N LYS A 262 23.80 -9.09 -12.10
CA LYS A 262 25.19 -8.73 -12.42
C LYS A 262 25.53 -7.33 -11.91
N ALA A 263 26.58 -7.23 -11.10
CA ALA A 263 27.08 -5.95 -10.62
C ALA A 263 27.49 -5.07 -11.80
N THR A 264 27.02 -3.82 -11.77
CA THR A 264 27.23 -2.85 -12.84
C THR A 264 27.68 -1.53 -12.21
N GLU A 265 28.79 -0.99 -12.72
CA GLU A 265 29.25 0.34 -12.35
C GLU A 265 28.27 1.40 -12.85
N PHE A 266 28.06 2.44 -12.05
CA PHE A 266 27.20 3.55 -12.41
C PHE A 266 27.80 4.87 -11.95
N GLN A 267 27.39 5.96 -12.60
CA GLN A 267 27.76 7.31 -12.21
C GLN A 267 26.52 8.03 -11.68
N LEU A 268 26.66 8.63 -10.50
CA LEU A 268 25.60 9.44 -9.90
C LEU A 268 25.73 10.88 -10.40
N GLU A 269 24.70 11.34 -11.08
CA GLU A 269 24.56 12.69 -11.61
C GLU A 269 23.41 13.42 -10.94
N TYR A 270 23.35 14.73 -11.17
CA TYR A 270 22.23 15.58 -10.75
C TYR A 270 21.71 16.38 -11.94
N ASP A 271 20.40 16.51 -12.06
CA ASP A 271 19.82 17.40 -13.07
C ASP A 271 19.97 18.89 -12.70
N LEU A 272 19.50 19.76 -13.59
CA LEU A 272 19.49 21.22 -13.38
C LEU A 272 18.74 21.67 -12.13
N TYR A 273 17.87 20.82 -11.58
CA TYR A 273 17.09 21.09 -10.38
C TYR A 273 17.68 20.41 -9.14
N GLY A 274 18.79 19.68 -9.26
CA GLY A 274 19.45 18.95 -8.18
C GLY A 274 18.84 17.57 -7.88
N ASN A 275 17.99 17.02 -8.75
CA ASN A 275 17.43 15.69 -8.58
C ASN A 275 18.45 14.62 -8.96
N ILE A 276 18.45 13.50 -8.23
CA ILE A 276 19.34 12.37 -8.48
C ILE A 276 18.99 11.72 -9.83
N ILE A 277 20.00 11.57 -10.69
CA ILE A 277 19.94 10.83 -11.95
C ILE A 277 21.09 9.84 -12.01
N VAL A 278 20.80 8.61 -12.44
CA VAL A 278 21.83 7.62 -12.78
C VAL A 278 21.59 7.13 -14.21
N PRO A 279 22.33 7.62 -15.21
CA PRO A 279 22.18 7.17 -16.58
C PRO A 279 22.70 5.75 -16.73
N LEU A 280 22.02 4.94 -17.55
CA LEU A 280 22.37 3.54 -17.79
C LEU A 280 22.19 3.17 -19.25
N VAL A 281 23.16 2.41 -19.75
CA VAL A 281 23.11 1.79 -21.08
C VAL A 281 23.56 0.35 -20.95
N PHE A 282 22.71 -0.60 -21.35
CA PHE A 282 23.00 -2.03 -21.22
C PHE A 282 22.26 -2.86 -22.28
N LEU A 283 22.68 -4.12 -22.42
CA LEU A 283 22.02 -5.12 -23.26
C LEU A 283 21.17 -6.05 -22.38
N ALA A 284 19.90 -6.18 -22.71
CA ALA A 284 18.96 -7.03 -21.99
C ALA A 284 17.95 -7.72 -22.92
N ASP A 285 17.31 -8.75 -22.41
CA ASP A 285 16.18 -9.40 -23.09
C ASP A 285 14.92 -8.51 -23.01
N GLN A 286 13.76 -9.04 -23.39
CA GLN A 286 12.49 -8.31 -23.26
C GLN A 286 12.13 -7.98 -21.81
N SER A 287 12.62 -8.77 -20.84
CA SER A 287 12.47 -8.52 -19.42
C SER A 287 13.81 -8.43 -18.73
N PHE A 288 13.95 -7.51 -17.79
CA PHE A 288 15.17 -7.32 -17.01
C PHE A 288 14.84 -6.84 -15.59
N SER A 289 15.68 -7.23 -14.62
CA SER A 289 15.61 -6.72 -13.25
C SER A 289 16.70 -5.69 -13.01
N LEU A 290 16.31 -4.61 -12.34
CA LEU A 290 17.24 -3.68 -11.69
C LEU A 290 17.05 -3.80 -10.19
N GLU A 291 18.15 -3.97 -9.47
CA GLU A 291 18.19 -4.15 -8.03
C GLU A 291 19.34 -3.35 -7.42
N VAL A 292 19.18 -2.96 -6.16
CA VAL A 292 20.22 -2.30 -5.37
C VAL A 292 20.58 -3.20 -4.20
N ARG A 293 21.88 -3.38 -3.98
CA ARG A 293 22.45 -4.10 -2.84
C ARG A 293 23.30 -3.14 -2.03
N GLN A 294 23.11 -3.11 -0.72
CA GLN A 294 23.92 -2.26 0.17
C GLN A 294 25.28 -2.91 0.45
N ALA A 295 26.29 -2.12 0.82
CA ALA A 295 27.65 -2.63 1.02
C ALA A 295 27.77 -3.62 2.19
N ASP A 296 26.98 -3.40 3.22
CA ASP A 296 26.89 -4.16 4.46
C ASP A 296 25.91 -5.35 4.40
N SER A 297 25.07 -5.40 3.36
CA SER A 297 24.03 -6.41 3.20
C SER A 297 24.36 -7.41 2.10
N GLY A 298 24.15 -8.70 2.40
CA GLY A 298 24.22 -9.77 1.40
C GLY A 298 23.04 -9.77 0.42
N SER A 299 21.96 -9.06 0.74
CA SER A 299 20.68 -9.10 0.02
C SER A 299 20.54 -7.93 -0.96
N SER A 300 19.98 -8.21 -2.14
CA SER A 300 19.59 -7.18 -3.11
C SER A 300 18.07 -7.03 -3.15
N PHE A 301 17.62 -5.79 -3.38
CA PHE A 301 16.20 -5.48 -3.49
C PHE A 301 15.87 -4.79 -4.81
N PRO A 302 14.73 -5.13 -5.43
CA PRO A 302 14.29 -4.53 -6.68
C PRO A 302 13.96 -3.04 -6.52
N LEU A 303 14.25 -2.28 -7.57
CA LEU A 303 13.75 -0.92 -7.73
C LEU A 303 12.21 -0.93 -7.88
N SER A 304 11.57 0.23 -7.67
CA SER A 304 10.13 0.37 -7.88
C SER A 304 9.74 -0.01 -9.31
N GLY A 305 8.78 -0.92 -9.46
CA GLY A 305 8.34 -1.45 -10.74
C GLY A 305 9.23 -2.53 -11.38
N SER A 306 10.35 -2.91 -10.76
CA SER A 306 11.21 -4.02 -11.20
C SER A 306 10.63 -5.38 -10.76
N PRO A 307 10.68 -6.44 -11.60
CA PRO A 307 11.32 -6.50 -12.90
C PRO A 307 10.52 -5.79 -13.99
N TYR A 308 11.25 -5.19 -14.93
CA TYR A 308 10.69 -4.44 -16.03
C TYR A 308 10.47 -5.32 -17.26
N ASN A 309 9.49 -4.94 -18.06
CA ASN A 309 9.29 -5.45 -19.42
C ASN A 309 9.38 -4.28 -20.39
N THR A 310 10.15 -4.42 -21.46
CA THR A 310 10.40 -3.36 -22.45
C THR A 310 9.11 -2.86 -23.10
N SER A 311 8.17 -3.75 -23.43
CA SER A 311 6.88 -3.37 -24.03
C SER A 311 6.00 -2.55 -23.08
N THR A 312 6.00 -2.92 -21.78
CA THR A 312 5.31 -2.18 -20.74
C THR A 312 5.95 -0.82 -20.49
N LEU A 313 7.29 -0.74 -20.50
CA LEU A 313 8.00 0.52 -20.34
C LEU A 313 7.76 1.48 -21.51
N VAL A 314 7.73 1.00 -22.75
CA VAL A 314 7.44 1.82 -23.94
C VAL A 314 6.01 2.34 -23.92
N SER A 315 5.03 1.50 -23.54
CA SER A 315 3.63 1.91 -23.46
C SER A 315 3.35 2.90 -22.33
N ARG A 316 4.04 2.76 -21.18
CA ARG A 316 3.89 3.67 -20.03
C ARG A 316 4.72 4.95 -20.14
N GLY A 317 5.90 4.88 -20.75
CA GLY A 317 6.90 5.97 -20.78
C GLY A 317 6.61 7.11 -21.74
N GLY A 318 5.43 7.18 -22.36
CA GLY A 318 5.06 8.25 -23.30
C GLY A 318 5.88 8.31 -24.59
N LEU A 319 6.93 7.49 -24.75
CA LEU A 319 7.76 7.40 -25.94
C LEU A 319 7.00 6.87 -27.18
N ALA A 320 5.88 6.16 -26.95
CA ALA A 320 4.94 5.77 -28.00
C ALA A 320 3.89 6.85 -28.31
N ALA A 321 3.86 7.98 -27.59
CA ALA A 321 2.98 9.09 -27.91
C ALA A 321 3.51 9.80 -29.16
N PHE A 322 2.97 9.41 -30.32
CA PHE A 322 3.11 10.18 -31.55
C PHE A 322 2.71 11.63 -31.26
N PHE A 323 3.57 12.57 -31.66
CA PHE A 323 3.42 14.02 -31.49
C PHE A 323 1.98 14.49 -31.15
N GLY A 324 1.78 15.02 -29.94
CA GLY A 324 0.68 15.94 -29.66
C GLY A 324 -0.64 15.37 -29.12
N THR A 325 -0.79 14.09 -28.79
CA THR A 325 -2.03 13.63 -28.11
C THR A 325 -1.90 13.67 -26.60
N ARG A 326 -2.42 14.76 -26.01
CA ARG A 326 -2.88 14.79 -24.62
C ARG A 326 -4.01 13.77 -24.49
N SER A 327 -3.73 12.59 -23.97
CA SER A 327 -4.72 11.51 -23.76
C SER A 327 -5.71 11.85 -22.64
N GLN A 328 -6.48 12.93 -22.79
CA GLN A 328 -7.79 12.99 -22.16
C GLN A 328 -8.66 12.00 -22.92
N LYS A 329 -8.95 10.84 -22.31
CA LYS A 329 -10.02 9.96 -22.79
C LYS A 329 -11.26 10.83 -23.01
N ARG A 330 -11.67 10.96 -24.28
CA ARG A 330 -12.92 11.59 -24.67
C ARG A 330 -14.03 10.98 -23.83
N LYS A 331 -14.78 11.83 -23.13
CA LYS A 331 -16.15 11.52 -22.69
C LYS A 331 -16.87 10.95 -23.93
N ALA A 332 -17.49 9.79 -23.80
CA ALA A 332 -18.40 9.31 -24.84
C ALA A 332 -19.48 10.40 -24.99
N ASP A 333 -19.47 11.09 -26.12
CA ASP A 333 -20.60 11.92 -26.52
C ASP A 333 -21.78 10.97 -26.78
N ASN A 334 -22.85 11.16 -26.03
CA ASN A 334 -24.15 10.59 -26.36
C ASN A 334 -24.58 11.20 -27.70
N ASP A 335 -24.60 10.40 -28.75
CA ASP A 335 -25.16 10.78 -30.04
C ASP A 335 -26.68 10.96 -29.90
N PRO A 336 -27.27 12.14 -30.14
CA PRO A 336 -28.70 12.36 -29.98
C PRO A 336 -29.56 11.73 -31.10
N TYR A 337 -28.98 10.91 -31.99
CA TYR A 337 -29.68 10.33 -33.15
C TYR A 337 -29.67 8.79 -33.19
N GLU A 338 -29.91 8.12 -32.06
CA GLU A 338 -30.35 6.71 -32.11
C GLU A 338 -31.87 6.62 -32.27
N ARG A 339 -32.32 6.19 -33.45
CA ARG A 339 -33.74 5.90 -33.74
C ARG A 339 -34.15 4.57 -33.07
N PRO A 340 -35.38 4.46 -32.51
CA PRO A 340 -35.82 3.23 -31.86
C PRO A 340 -36.01 2.10 -32.87
N SER A 341 -35.40 0.95 -32.60
CA SER A 341 -35.61 -0.29 -33.35
C SER A 341 -37.02 -0.83 -33.13
N GLN A 342 -37.77 -1.01 -34.22
CA GLN A 342 -39.12 -1.57 -34.21
C GLN A 342 -39.09 -3.04 -33.77
N ARG A 343 -39.89 -3.37 -32.74
CA ARG A 343 -40.31 -4.73 -32.39
C ARG A 343 -41.11 -5.34 -33.55
N ARG A 344 -40.59 -6.40 -34.18
CA ARG A 344 -41.40 -7.34 -34.97
C ARG A 344 -42.09 -8.34 -34.04
N ARG A 345 -43.43 -8.33 -34.02
CA ARG A 345 -44.25 -9.48 -33.61
C ARG A 345 -44.13 -10.54 -34.70
N LEU A 346 -43.96 -11.80 -34.32
CA LEU A 346 -44.32 -12.94 -35.14
C LEU A 346 -45.47 -13.67 -34.44
N SER A 347 -46.47 -13.93 -35.28
CA SER A 347 -47.68 -14.73 -35.11
C SER A 347 -47.41 -16.16 -34.69
#